data_AF-A0A9W7M4P8-F1
#
_entry.id   AF-A0A9W7M4P8-F1
#
_cell.length_a   1.000
_cell.length_b   1.000
_cell.length_c   1.000
_cell.angle_alpha   90.00
_cell.angle_beta   90.00
_cell.angle_gamma   90.00
#
_symmetry.space_group_name_H-M   'P 1'
#
loop_
_entity.id
_entity.type
_entity.pdbx_description
1 polymer ?
#
loop_
_entity_poly.entity_id
_entity_poly.type
_entity_poly.pdbx_seq_one_letter_code
_entity_poly.pdbx_strand_id
1 'polypeptide(L)'
;MADRPNPISLSRTNRNLFERERRSQLRELFSRLFSLLPPHPTKMSMPELVEHATVHVKQLQEHVEELKRRKVQLEGLNRQELRAAGDETIISPVLKITDSESTMEVNLIVGTGTKIALCNIVTVGNPTDPTHPLWRT
;
A
#
# COMPACT_ATOMS: atom_id res chain seq x y z
N MET A 1 16.69 54.44 -30.72
CA MET A 1 16.88 53.31 -31.66
C MET A 1 16.76 52.02 -30.86
N ALA A 2 15.74 51.21 -31.10
CA ALA A 2 15.58 49.94 -30.38
C ALA A 2 16.52 48.89 -30.99
N ASP A 3 17.42 48.37 -30.16
CA ASP A 3 18.38 47.34 -30.54
C ASP A 3 17.63 46.03 -30.85
N ARG A 4 17.73 45.52 -32.08
CA ARG A 4 17.03 44.28 -32.46
C ARG A 4 17.73 43.09 -31.82
N PRO A 5 17.01 42.19 -31.13
CA PRO A 5 17.64 41.05 -30.48
C PRO A 5 18.28 40.13 -31.53
N ASN A 6 19.55 39.77 -31.29
CA ASN A 6 20.29 38.86 -32.15
C ASN A 6 19.58 37.48 -32.21
N PRO A 7 19.36 36.87 -33.39
CA PRO A 7 18.74 35.54 -33.51
C PRO A 7 19.45 34.45 -32.68
N ILE A 8 20.76 34.58 -32.45
CA ILE A 8 21.52 33.64 -31.61
C ILE A 8 21.09 33.75 -30.13
N SER A 9 20.84 34.95 -29.61
CA SER A 9 20.38 35.11 -28.22
C SER A 9 18.95 34.62 -28.03
N LEU A 10 18.07 34.81 -29.01
CA LEU A 10 16.70 34.27 -28.98
C LEU A 10 16.70 32.74 -28.94
N SER A 11 17.52 32.08 -29.77
CA SER A 11 17.63 30.62 -29.77
C SER A 11 18.14 30.07 -28.43
N ARG A 12 19.09 30.75 -27.78
CA ARG A 12 19.60 30.40 -26.45
C ARG A 12 18.54 30.56 -25.37
N THR A 13 17.77 31.64 -25.41
CA THR A 13 16.64 31.86 -24.47
C THR A 13 15.58 30.78 -24.63
N ASN A 14 15.23 30.41 -25.86
CA ASN A 14 14.28 29.34 -26.12
C ASN A 14 14.76 27.97 -25.62
N ARG A 15 16.04 27.64 -25.83
CA ARG A 15 16.66 26.42 -25.27
C ARG A 15 16.62 26.42 -23.74
N ASN A 16 16.94 27.56 -23.11
CA ASN A 16 16.90 27.70 -21.66
C ASN A 16 15.48 27.52 -21.09
N LEU A 17 14.47 28.05 -21.78
CA LEU A 17 13.06 27.89 -21.40
C LEU A 17 12.63 26.43 -21.48
N PHE A 18 12.98 25.75 -22.58
CA PHE A 18 12.69 24.33 -22.76
C PHE A 18 13.36 23.46 -21.68
N GLU A 19 14.64 23.69 -21.38
CA GLU A 19 15.34 22.93 -20.34
C GLU A 19 14.82 23.26 -18.92
N ARG A 20 14.34 24.48 -18.69
CA ARG A 20 13.67 24.82 -17.43
C ARG A 20 12.37 24.05 -17.26
N GLU A 21 11.56 24.00 -18.32
CA GLU A 21 10.32 23.22 -18.33
C GLU A 21 10.58 21.74 -18.10
N ARG A 22 11.56 21.18 -18.81
CA ARG A 22 12.01 19.78 -18.63
C ARG A 22 12.39 19.48 -17.18
N ARG A 23 13.16 20.36 -16.52
CA ARG A 23 13.56 20.21 -15.11
C ARG A 23 12.38 20.36 -14.15
N SER A 24 11.41 21.23 -14.45
CA SER A 24 10.19 21.40 -13.66
C SER A 24 9.37 20.11 -13.64
N GLN A 25 9.13 19.54 -14.82
CA GLN A 25 8.42 18.27 -14.98
C GLN A 25 9.10 17.13 -14.23
N LEU A 26 10.44 17.03 -14.34
CA LEU A 26 11.20 16.01 -13.63
C LEU A 26 11.07 16.16 -12.11
N ARG A 27 11.09 17.40 -11.59
CA ARG A 27 10.90 17.68 -10.15
C ARG A 27 9.51 17.27 -9.67
N GLU A 28 8.49 17.53 -10.47
CA GLU A 28 7.11 17.13 -10.15
C GLU A 28 6.98 15.61 -10.06
N LEU A 29 7.55 14.87 -11.02
CA LEU A 29 7.53 13.41 -11.01
C LEU A 29 8.20 12.84 -9.76
N PHE A 30 9.36 13.37 -9.36
CA PHE A 30 10.01 12.95 -8.13
C PHE A 30 9.20 13.26 -6.87
N SER A 31 8.52 14.42 -6.83
CA SER A 31 7.62 14.76 -5.72
C SER A 31 6.46 13.77 -5.62
N ARG A 32 5.85 13.40 -6.73
CA ARG A 32 4.77 12.40 -6.79
C ARG A 32 5.29 11.02 -6.37
N LEU A 33 6.47 10.63 -6.85
CA LEU A 33 7.11 9.37 -6.47
C LEU A 33 7.35 9.32 -4.95
N PHE A 34 7.90 10.37 -4.37
CA PHE A 34 8.14 10.47 -2.93
C PHE A 34 6.85 10.32 -2.12
N SER A 35 5.74 10.94 -2.55
CA SER A 35 4.45 10.83 -1.84
C SER A 35 3.81 9.44 -1.85
N LEU A 36 4.21 8.57 -2.78
CA LEU A 36 3.67 7.20 -2.90
C LEU A 36 4.45 6.19 -2.07
N LEU A 37 5.61 6.58 -1.53
CA LEU A 37 6.46 5.66 -0.77
C LEU A 37 6.05 5.65 0.71
N PRO A 38 6.23 4.52 1.40
CA PRO A 38 6.00 4.43 2.84
C PRO A 38 6.81 5.50 3.60
N PRO A 39 6.27 6.05 4.69
CA PRO A 39 6.81 7.26 5.31
C PRO A 39 8.11 7.03 6.09
N HIS A 40 9.29 6.99 5.45
CA HIS A 40 10.65 7.03 6.05
C HIS A 40 11.69 7.46 4.98
N PRO A 41 12.83 8.13 5.26
CA PRO A 41 13.16 9.19 6.23
C PRO A 41 12.93 10.61 5.67
N THR A 42 13.11 11.64 6.51
CA THR A 42 12.77 13.07 6.27
C THR A 42 13.36 13.67 4.98
N LYS A 43 14.46 13.12 4.44
CA LYS A 43 15.12 13.57 3.20
C LYS A 43 15.79 12.38 2.50
N MET A 44 15.54 12.23 1.19
CA MET A 44 16.28 11.32 0.30
C MET A 44 16.83 12.11 -0.89
N SER A 45 18.02 11.74 -1.36
CA SER A 45 18.52 12.20 -2.66
C SER A 45 17.71 11.55 -3.81
N MET A 46 17.78 12.12 -5.01
CA MET A 46 17.05 11.59 -6.17
C MET A 46 17.44 10.13 -6.51
N PRO A 47 18.73 9.72 -6.49
CA PRO A 47 19.09 8.32 -6.72
C PRO A 47 18.57 7.37 -5.64
N GLU A 48 18.68 7.76 -4.37
CA GLU A 48 18.16 6.97 -3.25
C GLU A 48 16.64 6.79 -3.34
N LEU A 49 15.93 7.84 -3.74
CA LEU A 49 14.49 7.80 -3.97
C LEU A 49 14.10 6.76 -5.03
N VAL A 50 14.83 6.70 -6.14
CA VAL A 50 14.58 5.73 -7.22
C VAL A 50 14.90 4.30 -6.77
N GLU A 51 15.99 4.11 -6.05
CA GLU A 51 16.35 2.79 -5.50
C GLU A 51 15.30 2.31 -4.50
N HIS A 52 14.89 3.17 -3.56
CA HIS A 52 13.87 2.87 -2.57
C HIS A 52 12.53 2.53 -3.23
N ALA A 53 12.12 3.28 -4.27
CA ALA A 53 10.93 2.97 -5.03
C ALA A 53 11.03 1.61 -5.73
N THR A 54 12.20 1.27 -6.27
CA THR A 54 12.44 -0.02 -6.93
C THR A 54 12.32 -1.17 -5.95
N VAL A 55 12.89 -1.04 -4.75
CA VAL A 55 12.74 -2.01 -3.67
C VAL A 55 11.28 -2.14 -3.24
N HIS A 56 10.58 -1.02 -3.06
CA HIS A 56 9.19 -1.02 -2.63
C HIS A 56 8.25 -1.73 -3.63
N VAL A 57 8.44 -1.50 -4.93
CA VAL A 57 7.68 -2.20 -5.98
C VAL A 57 7.88 -3.71 -5.91
N LYS A 58 9.12 -4.18 -5.69
CA LYS A 58 9.41 -5.62 -5.54
C LYS A 58 8.69 -6.22 -4.33
N GLN A 59 8.74 -5.53 -3.19
CA GLN A 59 8.03 -5.96 -1.97
C GLN A 59 6.52 -6.06 -2.20
N LEU A 60 5.92 -5.07 -2.87
CA LEU A 60 4.50 -5.10 -3.20
C LEU A 60 4.15 -6.28 -4.12
N GLN A 61 4.98 -6.59 -5.11
CA GLN A 61 4.79 -7.75 -5.99
C GLN A 61 4.79 -9.06 -5.19
N GLU A 62 5.76 -9.23 -4.29
CA GLU A 62 5.85 -10.40 -3.42
C GLU A 62 4.64 -10.52 -2.49
N HIS A 63 4.20 -9.41 -1.89
CA HIS A 63 3.02 -9.35 -1.03
C HIS A 63 1.74 -9.73 -1.76
N VAL A 64 1.56 -9.26 -3.00
CA VAL A 64 0.40 -9.62 -3.82
C VAL A 64 0.35 -11.12 -4.09
N GLU A 65 1.48 -11.74 -4.43
CA GLU A 65 1.54 -13.19 -4.66
C GLU A 65 1.30 -13.99 -3.38
N GLU A 66 1.82 -13.55 -2.24
CA GLU A 66 1.54 -14.16 -0.94
C GLU A 66 0.05 -14.08 -0.58
N LEU A 67 -0.58 -12.91 -0.77
CA LEU A 67 -2.01 -12.74 -0.52
C LEU A 67 -2.87 -13.61 -1.44
N LYS A 68 -2.49 -13.77 -2.72
CA LYS A 68 -3.15 -14.69 -3.64
C LYS A 68 -3.05 -16.14 -3.15
N ARG A 69 -1.87 -16.59 -2.71
CA ARG A 69 -1.68 -17.94 -2.14
C ARG A 69 -2.54 -18.17 -0.92
N ARG A 70 -2.56 -17.22 0.03
CA ARG A 70 -3.38 -17.30 1.25
C ARG A 70 -4.87 -17.38 0.93
N LYS A 71 -5.34 -16.56 -0.03
CA LYS A 71 -6.73 -16.61 -0.49
C LYS A 71 -7.12 -18.00 -1.00
N VAL A 72 -6.30 -18.61 -1.85
CA VAL A 72 -6.55 -19.96 -2.40
C VAL A 72 -6.56 -21.02 -1.30
N GLN A 73 -5.65 -20.93 -0.32
CA GLN A 73 -5.62 -21.87 0.82
C GLN A 73 -6.90 -21.77 1.66
N LEU A 74 -7.35 -20.55 1.98
CA LEU A 74 -8.59 -20.34 2.74
C LEU A 74 -9.83 -20.84 2.00
N GLU A 75 -9.93 -20.60 0.68
CA GLU A 75 -11.01 -21.14 -0.15
C GLU A 75 -10.96 -22.68 -0.25
N GLY A 76 -9.76 -23.28 -0.19
CA GLY A 76 -9.56 -24.73 -0.19
C GLY A 76 -10.00 -25.39 1.13
N LEU A 77 -9.63 -24.79 2.26
CA LEU A 77 -10.02 -25.25 3.60
C LEU A 77 -11.53 -25.24 3.79
N ASN A 78 -12.20 -24.15 3.38
CA ASN A 78 -13.66 -24.02 3.47
C ASN A 78 -14.39 -25.13 2.67
N ARG A 79 -13.79 -25.63 1.57
CA ARG A 79 -14.35 -26.75 0.79
C ARG A 79 -14.12 -28.13 1.41
N GLN A 80 -13.06 -28.31 2.20
CA GLN A 80 -12.79 -29.57 2.91
C GLN A 80 -13.63 -29.70 4.17
N GLU A 81 -13.80 -28.62 4.94
CA GLU A 81 -14.67 -28.57 6.12
C GLU A 81 -16.12 -28.93 5.77
N LEU A 82 -16.63 -28.41 4.65
CA LEU A 82 -17.99 -28.70 4.16
C LEU A 82 -18.21 -30.17 3.75
N ARG A 83 -17.15 -30.92 3.44
CA ARG A 83 -17.23 -32.34 3.06
C ARG A 83 -17.13 -33.29 4.25
N ALA A 84 -16.57 -32.83 5.37
CA ALA A 84 -16.39 -33.63 6.59
C ALA A 84 -17.61 -33.58 7.52
N ALA A 85 -18.45 -32.54 7.42
CA ALA A 85 -19.70 -32.40 8.17
C ALA A 85 -20.84 -33.13 7.45
N GLY A 86 -21.19 -34.34 7.90
CA GLY A 86 -22.38 -35.04 7.44
C GLY A 86 -23.67 -34.33 7.89
N ASP A 87 -24.58 -34.15 6.93
CA ASP A 87 -26.04 -33.91 6.99
C ASP A 87 -26.66 -32.87 7.97
N GLU A 88 -25.89 -32.20 8.82
CA GLU A 88 -26.32 -30.95 9.46
C GLU A 88 -25.64 -29.80 8.73
N THR A 89 -26.40 -28.77 8.32
CA THR A 89 -25.88 -27.60 7.60
C THR A 89 -25.07 -26.73 8.56
N ILE A 90 -23.88 -27.19 8.96
CA ILE A 90 -22.96 -26.44 9.80
C ILE A 90 -22.36 -25.33 8.93
N ILE A 91 -22.91 -24.13 9.06
CA ILE A 91 -22.35 -22.93 8.45
C ILE A 91 -21.04 -22.61 9.19
N SER A 92 -19.90 -22.74 8.50
CA SER A 92 -18.60 -22.32 9.02
C SER A 92 -18.64 -20.81 9.31
N PRO A 93 -18.14 -20.35 10.48
CA PRO A 93 -18.13 -18.93 10.82
C PRO A 93 -17.40 -18.11 9.76
N VAL A 94 -18.04 -17.06 9.25
CA VAL A 94 -17.45 -16.12 8.30
C VAL A 94 -17.21 -14.78 8.99
N LEU A 95 -15.95 -14.35 9.02
CA LEU A 95 -15.57 -13.00 9.44
C LEU A 95 -15.38 -12.12 8.21
N LYS A 96 -16.24 -11.12 8.05
CA LYS A 96 -16.16 -10.12 6.98
C LYS A 96 -15.67 -8.80 7.56
N ILE A 97 -14.52 -8.35 7.08
CA ILE A 97 -13.93 -7.06 7.45
C ILE A 97 -14.05 -6.14 6.24
N THR A 98 -14.66 -4.97 6.43
CA THR A 98 -14.75 -3.91 5.42
C THR A 98 -14.04 -2.68 5.97
N ASP A 99 -13.01 -2.22 5.27
CA ASP A 99 -12.25 -1.03 5.65
C ASP A 99 -12.66 0.17 4.79
N SER A 100 -12.76 1.34 5.40
CA SER A 100 -13.11 2.61 4.76
C SER A 100 -12.21 3.73 5.30
N GLU A 101 -12.27 4.92 4.70
CA GLU A 101 -11.34 6.02 5.04
C GLU A 101 -11.34 6.43 6.52
N SER A 102 -12.40 6.14 7.29
CA SER A 102 -12.49 6.53 8.70
C SER A 102 -13.10 5.48 9.63
N THR A 103 -13.58 4.34 9.11
CA THR A 103 -14.20 3.30 9.93
C THR A 103 -13.90 1.90 9.38
N MET A 104 -13.66 0.96 10.29
CA MET A 104 -13.55 -0.47 9.98
C MET A 104 -14.79 -1.18 10.50
N GLU A 105 -15.52 -1.85 9.60
CA GLU A 105 -16.70 -2.65 9.92
C GLU A 105 -16.30 -4.14 9.99
N VAL A 106 -16.68 -4.81 11.08
CA VAL A 106 -16.37 -6.23 11.30
C VAL A 106 -17.67 -6.99 11.57
N ASN A 107 -18.04 -7.87 10.64
CA ASN A 107 -19.23 -8.72 10.74
C ASN A 107 -18.82 -10.18 10.95
N LEU A 108 -19.32 -10.80 12.03
CA LEU A 108 -19.18 -12.24 12.27
C LEU A 108 -20.51 -12.93 11.98
N ILE A 109 -20.54 -13.81 10.98
CA ILE A 109 -21.70 -14.60 10.59
C ILE A 109 -21.48 -16.03 11.06
N VAL A 110 -22.36 -16.59 11.87
CA VAL A 110 -22.22 -17.96 12.41
C VAL A 110 -23.53 -18.74 12.27
N GLY A 111 -23.42 -20.06 12.08
CA GLY A 111 -24.58 -20.96 12.02
C GLY A 111 -25.40 -21.01 13.32
N THR A 112 -26.69 -21.28 13.20
CA THR A 112 -27.59 -21.49 14.35
C THR A 112 -27.11 -22.65 15.23
N GLY A 113 -27.08 -22.46 16.55
CA GLY A 113 -26.65 -23.50 17.49
C GLY A 113 -25.15 -23.50 17.85
N THR A 114 -24.38 -22.56 17.32
CA THR A 114 -22.96 -22.38 17.67
C THR A 114 -22.77 -21.49 18.89
N LYS A 115 -21.82 -21.85 19.75
CA LYS A 115 -21.44 -21.03 20.90
C LYS A 115 -20.37 -20.03 20.49
N ILE A 116 -20.66 -18.74 20.60
CA ILE A 116 -19.72 -17.65 20.30
C ILE A 116 -19.12 -17.13 21.62
N ALA A 117 -17.81 -16.91 21.63
CA ALA A 117 -17.13 -16.16 22.69
C ALA A 117 -16.35 -15.02 22.05
N LEU A 118 -16.61 -13.79 22.50
CA LEU A 118 -15.87 -12.60 22.06
C LEU A 118 -14.90 -12.22 23.17
N CYS A 119 -13.61 -12.16 22.85
CA CYS A 119 -12.58 -11.65 23.74
C CYS A 119 -12.18 -10.24 23.29
N ASN A 120 -12.18 -9.30 24.23
CA ASN A 120 -11.70 -7.95 23.95
C ASN A 120 -10.18 -7.96 23.88
N ILE A 121 -9.61 -7.84 22.67
CA ILE A 121 -8.20 -7.51 22.48
C ILE A 121 -8.12 -6.39 21.44
N VAL A 122 -8.14 -5.15 21.92
CA VAL A 122 -7.86 -3.98 21.08
C VAL A 122 -6.56 -3.36 21.59
N THR A 123 -5.50 -3.53 20.80
CA THR A 123 -4.24 -2.82 20.99
C THR A 123 -4.14 -1.78 19.89
N VAL A 124 -4.48 -0.53 20.19
CA VAL A 124 -4.23 0.60 19.28
C VAL A 124 -2.75 0.95 19.39
N GLY A 125 -1.96 0.55 18.39
CA GLY A 125 -0.54 0.88 18.32
C GLY A 125 -0.37 2.39 18.21
N ASN A 126 0.23 3.01 19.22
CA ASN A 126 0.59 4.42 19.17
C ASN A 126 1.77 4.57 18.19
N PRO A 127 1.71 5.44 17.17
CA PRO A 127 2.76 5.55 16.15
C PRO A 127 4.11 6.12 16.64
N THR A 128 4.31 6.26 17.96
CA THR A 128 5.49 6.92 18.56
C THR A 128 6.26 6.08 19.58
N ASP A 129 6.05 4.77 19.69
CA ASP A 129 6.89 3.93 20.56
C ASP A 129 8.12 3.38 19.82
N PRO A 130 9.36 3.83 20.13
CA PRO A 130 10.58 3.39 19.47
C PRO A 130 11.12 2.05 19.99
N THR A 131 10.39 1.30 20.82
CA THR A 131 10.85 0.02 21.36
C THR A 131 10.03 -1.18 20.87
N HIS A 132 10.39 -1.67 19.67
CA HIS A 132 10.17 -3.03 19.13
C HIS A 132 8.76 -3.69 19.23
N PRO A 133 8.10 -4.03 18.11
CA PRO A 133 7.00 -5.00 18.11
C PRO A 133 7.50 -6.46 18.07
N LEU A 134 7.29 -7.18 19.16
CA LEU A 134 7.43 -8.64 19.32
C LEU A 134 6.27 -9.39 18.64
N TRP A 135 6.28 -9.53 17.32
CA TRP A 135 5.50 -10.58 16.63
C TRP A 135 6.34 -11.40 15.65
N ARG A 136 7.66 -11.25 15.72
CA ARG A 136 8.61 -12.02 14.93
C ARG A 136 9.30 -13.05 15.85
N THR A 137 8.67 -14.21 15.99
CA THR A 137 9.32 -15.52 16.18
C THR A 137 8.38 -16.58 15.64
#